data_AF-A0A1H4G7H6-F1
#
_entry.id   AF-A0A1H4G7H6-F1
#
_cell.length_a   1.000
_cell.length_b   1.000
_cell.length_c   1.000
_cell.angle_alpha   90.00
_cell.angle_beta   90.00
_cell.angle_gamma   90.00
#
_symmetry.space_group_name_H-M   'P 1'
#
loop_
_entity.id
_entity.type
_entity.pdbx_description
1 polymer ?
#
loop_
_entity_poly.entity_id
_entity_poly.type
_entity_poly.pdbx_seq_one_letter_code
_entity_poly.pdbx_strand_id
1 'polypeptide(L)'
;TWTPANPEGSEPLSQTETPVAPIDQPTILVHPIPDGTEETTTPPFPMPDERDFNDWILVFPADSGIKPIYVYLKSTARDEPGIVTGQGEVLTGEGKWLDAASSGLGAPIPAQVADKLRGREFKTFDAFREAFWLAVSECPELLEQFKRSNQVLIQAGNAPYPIPLEQVGGRKTFELHHVKNIQHDGPVYDVDNLRVNTPRNHINIHK
;
A
#
# COMPACT_ATOMS: atom_id res chain seq x y z
N THR A 1 22.94 52.52 34.80
CA THR A 1 23.21 51.12 35.18
C THR A 1 23.40 50.34 33.90
N TRP A 2 24.54 49.68 33.71
CA TRP A 2 24.91 48.99 32.47
C TRP A 2 24.51 47.51 32.53
N THR A 3 24.02 46.96 31.42
CA THR A 3 23.63 45.54 31.29
C THR A 3 24.44 44.93 30.13
N PRO A 4 25.15 43.80 30.33
CA PRO A 4 25.98 43.21 29.30
C PRO A 4 25.13 42.48 28.24
N ALA A 5 25.62 42.47 27.00
CA ALA A 5 24.90 41.94 25.84
C ALA A 5 24.95 40.41 25.70
N ASN A 6 25.68 39.68 26.55
CA ASN A 6 25.77 38.23 26.45
C ASN A 6 26.05 37.57 27.82
N PRO A 7 25.09 36.85 28.43
CA PRO A 7 25.34 36.05 29.63
C PRO A 7 26.13 34.77 29.27
N GLU A 8 27.06 34.36 30.14
CA GLU A 8 27.78 33.08 30.00
C GLU A 8 26.79 31.90 30.00
N GLY A 9 26.93 31.02 29.00
CA GLY A 9 26.05 29.86 28.77
C GLY A 9 25.44 29.77 27.36
N SER A 10 25.70 30.75 26.48
CA SER A 10 25.19 30.82 25.11
C SER A 10 26.03 30.03 24.09
N GLU A 11 26.44 28.81 24.40
CA GLU A 11 26.99 27.89 23.40
C GLU A 11 25.86 26.96 22.94
N PRO A 12 25.57 26.86 21.63
CA PRO A 12 24.56 25.92 21.15
C PRO A 12 25.03 24.49 21.44
N LEU A 13 24.15 23.67 22.03
CA LEU A 13 24.40 22.25 22.21
C LEU A 13 24.64 21.61 20.83
N SER A 14 25.84 21.09 20.60
CA SER A 14 26.15 20.34 19.40
C SER A 14 25.32 19.05 19.38
N GLN A 15 24.51 18.89 18.35
CA GLN A 15 23.56 17.79 18.17
C GLN A 15 24.33 16.47 17.98
N THR A 16 24.24 15.56 18.95
CA THR A 16 24.85 14.22 18.90
C THR A 16 23.95 13.20 18.19
N GLU A 17 23.26 13.60 17.13
CA GLU A 17 22.37 12.68 16.41
C GLU A 17 23.19 11.77 15.49
N THR A 18 23.06 10.47 15.71
CA THR A 18 23.56 9.45 14.79
C THR A 18 22.62 9.44 13.57
N PRO A 19 23.10 9.42 12.32
CA PRO A 19 22.20 9.44 11.16
C PRO A 19 21.36 8.16 11.13
N VAL A 20 20.09 8.24 11.50
CA VAL A 20 19.11 7.18 11.32
C VAL A 20 18.53 7.34 9.91
N ALA A 21 18.56 6.26 9.13
CA ALA A 21 17.96 6.25 7.80
C ALA A 21 16.46 6.62 7.89
N PRO A 22 15.89 7.34 6.91
CA PRO A 22 14.49 7.72 6.93
C PRO A 22 13.61 6.47 7.09
N ILE A 23 12.84 6.43 8.18
CA ILE A 23 11.80 5.43 8.38
C ILE A 23 10.64 5.86 7.50
N ASP A 24 10.16 4.96 6.64
CA ASP A 24 8.95 5.16 5.82
C ASP A 24 7.72 5.21 6.75
N GLN A 25 7.45 6.39 7.29
CA GLN A 25 6.32 6.61 8.20
C GLN A 25 5.05 6.88 7.37
N PRO A 26 3.91 6.25 7.71
CA PRO A 26 2.65 6.55 7.04
C PRO A 26 2.32 8.04 7.21
N THR A 27 1.82 8.67 6.15
CA THR A 27 1.42 10.08 6.18
C THR A 27 0.29 10.28 7.18
N ILE A 28 0.56 11.01 8.26
CA ILE A 28 -0.44 11.39 9.28
C ILE A 28 -1.13 12.66 8.80
N LEU A 29 -2.40 12.57 8.42
CA LEU A 29 -3.23 13.75 8.14
C LEU A 29 -3.74 14.32 9.47
N VAL A 30 -3.31 15.55 9.81
CA VAL A 30 -3.73 16.26 11.03
C VAL A 30 -4.78 17.30 10.67
N HIS A 31 -6.00 17.13 11.17
CA HIS A 31 -7.04 18.15 11.08
C HIS A 31 -7.14 18.91 12.41
N PRO A 32 -6.90 20.23 12.45
CA PRO A 32 -7.10 21.02 13.67
C PRO A 32 -8.59 21.08 14.03
N ILE A 33 -8.89 20.98 15.32
CA ILE A 33 -10.25 21.15 15.85
C ILE A 33 -10.66 22.62 15.65
N PRO A 34 -11.84 22.91 15.06
CA PRO A 34 -12.31 24.28 14.89
C PRO A 34 -12.54 24.98 16.24
N ASP A 35 -12.14 26.26 16.36
CA ASP A 35 -12.15 27.07 17.59
C ASP A 35 -13.57 27.52 18.05
N GLY A 36 -14.61 26.75 17.74
CA GLY A 36 -16.00 27.05 18.11
C GLY A 36 -16.28 26.74 19.57
N THR A 37 -16.81 27.72 20.31
CA THR A 37 -17.28 27.62 21.70
C THR A 37 -18.66 26.97 21.77
N GLU A 38 -18.78 25.72 21.33
CA GLU A 38 -20.00 24.94 21.57
C GLU A 38 -19.65 23.67 22.35
N GLU A 39 -20.30 23.53 23.50
CA GLU A 39 -20.37 22.28 24.25
C GLU A 39 -20.76 21.18 23.27
N THR A 40 -19.85 20.25 22.98
CA THR A 40 -20.10 19.19 22.01
C THR A 40 -21.17 18.25 22.56
N THR A 41 -22.41 18.53 22.18
CA THR A 41 -23.49 17.57 22.17
C THR A 41 -23.10 16.47 21.20
N THR A 42 -22.96 15.24 21.69
CA THR A 42 -22.87 14.03 20.85
C THR A 42 -23.98 14.08 19.80
N PRO A 43 -23.65 14.19 18.49
CA PRO A 43 -24.69 14.19 17.49
C PRO A 43 -25.35 12.80 17.47
N PRO A 44 -26.69 12.70 17.33
CA PRO A 44 -27.42 11.44 17.35
C PRO A 44 -27.30 10.76 15.98
N PHE A 45 -26.08 10.42 15.56
CA PHE A 45 -25.91 9.54 14.42
C PHE A 45 -25.94 8.10 14.94
N PRO A 46 -26.73 7.20 14.31
CA PRO A 46 -26.67 5.79 14.65
C PRO A 46 -25.22 5.34 14.50
N MET A 47 -24.71 4.67 15.54
CA MET A 47 -23.36 4.10 15.54
C MET A 47 -23.21 3.27 14.26
N PRO A 48 -22.30 3.64 13.33
CA PRO A 48 -22.03 2.81 12.17
C PRO A 48 -21.61 1.43 12.66
N ASP A 49 -21.94 0.38 11.90
CA ASP A 49 -21.53 -0.99 12.20
C ASP A 49 -20.05 -1.02 12.62
N GLU A 50 -19.72 -1.82 13.64
CA GLU A 50 -18.35 -1.99 14.17
C GLU A 50 -17.36 -2.22 13.02
N ARG A 51 -16.70 -1.15 12.57
CA ARG A 51 -15.49 -1.26 11.76
C ARG A 51 -14.33 -1.38 12.73
N ASP A 52 -13.33 -2.17 12.34
CA ASP A 52 -12.07 -2.28 13.07
C ASP A 52 -11.31 -0.95 12.95
N PHE A 53 -11.69 0.01 13.79
CA PHE A 53 -11.09 1.33 13.84
C PHE A 53 -9.81 1.25 14.69
N ASN A 54 -8.65 1.38 14.06
CA ASN A 54 -7.39 1.64 14.77
C ASN A 54 -7.24 3.14 15.01
N ASP A 55 -8.05 3.69 15.90
CA ASP A 55 -7.91 5.08 16.34
C ASP A 55 -7.41 5.19 17.78
N TRP A 56 -6.57 6.20 18.03
CA TRP A 56 -6.04 6.53 19.35
C TRP A 56 -6.20 8.02 19.61
N ILE A 57 -6.58 8.35 20.83
CA ILE A 57 -6.48 9.72 21.33
C ILE A 57 -5.17 9.81 22.11
N LEU A 58 -4.19 10.52 21.55
CA LEU A 58 -2.95 10.84 22.26
C LEU A 58 -3.24 11.99 23.24
N VAL A 59 -3.30 11.68 24.53
CA VAL A 59 -3.47 12.66 25.60
C VAL A 59 -2.12 12.99 26.22
N PHE A 60 -1.75 14.26 26.20
CA PHE A 60 -0.52 14.76 26.81
C PHE A 60 -0.77 15.20 28.27
N PRO A 61 0.27 15.25 29.13
CA PRO A 61 0.15 15.82 30.47
C PRO A 61 -0.46 17.23 30.44
N ALA A 62 -1.32 17.55 31.40
CA ALA A 62 -2.07 18.81 31.44
C ALA A 62 -1.15 20.06 31.41
N ASP A 63 0.04 19.94 31.99
CA ASP A 63 1.03 21.03 32.08
C ASP A 63 1.78 21.28 30.76
N SER A 64 1.58 20.43 29.74
CA SER A 64 2.23 20.59 28.43
C SER A 64 1.62 21.70 27.58
N GLY A 65 0.37 22.09 27.85
CA GLY A 65 -0.40 23.02 27.02
C GLY A 65 -0.80 22.48 25.64
N ILE A 66 -0.50 21.21 25.34
CA ILE A 66 -0.82 20.56 24.06
C ILE A 66 -2.20 19.93 24.17
N LYS A 67 -3.13 20.33 23.29
CA LYS A 67 -4.46 19.71 23.21
C LYS A 67 -4.33 18.24 22.77
N PRO A 68 -5.21 17.33 23.25
CA PRO A 68 -5.21 15.93 22.80
C PRO A 68 -5.26 15.82 21.27
N ILE A 69 -4.48 14.90 20.70
CA ILE A 69 -4.41 14.65 19.26
C ILE A 69 -5.21 13.40 18.94
N TYR A 70 -6.19 13.52 18.04
CA TYR A 70 -6.88 12.37 17.47
C TYR A 70 -6.04 11.77 16.35
N VAL A 71 -5.61 10.52 16.52
CA VAL A 71 -4.85 9.75 15.55
C VAL A 71 -5.77 8.69 14.98
N TYR A 72 -6.06 8.81 13.68
CA TYR A 72 -6.84 7.83 12.94
C TYR A 72 -5.91 7.07 12.01
N LEU A 73 -5.72 5.77 12.23
CA LEU A 73 -5.13 4.90 11.21
C LEU A 73 -6.24 4.44 10.28
N LYS A 74 -6.25 5.02 9.09
CA LYS A 74 -7.09 4.51 8.00
C LYS A 74 -6.65 3.08 7.68
N SER A 75 -7.53 2.10 7.85
CA SER A 75 -7.41 0.79 7.20
C SER A 75 -6.99 1.02 5.76
N THR A 76 -5.96 0.32 5.28
CA THR A 76 -5.30 0.75 4.04
C THR A 76 -6.35 0.93 2.95
N ALA A 77 -6.28 2.01 2.16
CA ALA A 77 -7.32 2.29 1.15
C ALA A 77 -7.49 1.16 0.12
N ARG A 78 -6.59 0.16 0.16
CA ARG A 78 -6.59 -1.08 -0.60
C ARG A 78 -7.53 -2.15 -0.03
N ASP A 79 -7.94 -2.06 1.24
CA ASP A 79 -8.79 -3.05 1.91
C ASP A 79 -10.29 -2.74 1.82
N GLU A 80 -10.67 -1.66 1.13
CA GLU A 80 -12.06 -1.36 0.85
C GLU A 80 -12.63 -2.35 -0.19
N PRO A 81 -13.90 -2.75 -0.09
CA PRO A 81 -14.56 -3.55 -1.10
C PRO A 81 -14.65 -2.82 -2.45
N GLY A 82 -14.65 -3.57 -3.55
CA GLY A 82 -14.84 -2.98 -4.87
C GLY A 82 -15.01 -3.98 -6.00
N ILE A 83 -15.40 -3.47 -7.16
CA ILE A 83 -15.68 -4.24 -8.37
C ILE A 83 -14.50 -4.12 -9.32
N VAL A 84 -14.09 -5.25 -9.90
CA VAL A 84 -13.01 -5.28 -10.89
C VAL A 84 -13.42 -4.61 -12.19
N THR A 85 -12.61 -3.66 -12.64
CA THR A 85 -12.75 -2.92 -13.89
C THR A 85 -11.46 -3.00 -14.71
N GLY A 86 -11.42 -2.37 -15.89
CA GLY A 86 -10.26 -2.37 -16.79
C GLY A 86 -10.26 -3.53 -17.80
N GLN A 87 -9.45 -3.41 -18.84
CA GLN A 87 -9.39 -4.37 -19.96
C GLN A 87 -8.25 -5.38 -19.83
N GLY A 88 -7.16 -5.00 -19.18
CA GLY A 88 -5.89 -5.70 -19.27
C GLY A 88 -5.23 -5.48 -20.64
N GLU A 89 -4.06 -6.07 -20.83
CA GLU A 89 -3.28 -5.95 -22.07
C GLU A 89 -3.21 -7.28 -22.82
N VAL A 90 -3.34 -7.22 -24.14
CA VAL A 90 -3.02 -8.36 -25.01
C VAL A 90 -1.51 -8.47 -25.07
N LEU A 91 -0.97 -9.61 -24.65
CA LEU A 91 0.47 -9.84 -24.65
C LEU A 91 0.97 -10.00 -26.10
N THR A 92 1.58 -8.94 -26.65
CA THR A 92 2.15 -8.93 -28.00
C THR A 92 3.65 -9.19 -27.95
N GLY A 93 4.07 -10.46 -27.85
CA GLY A 93 5.49 -10.83 -27.88
C GLY A 93 5.73 -12.33 -27.70
N GLU A 94 6.90 -12.81 -28.13
CA GLU A 94 7.33 -14.21 -27.98
C GLU A 94 8.00 -14.51 -26.63
N GLY A 95 8.05 -13.53 -25.72
CA GLY A 95 8.68 -13.64 -24.40
C GLY A 95 7.72 -14.15 -23.31
N LYS A 96 8.28 -14.53 -22.15
CA LYS A 96 7.43 -14.88 -21.00
C LYS A 96 6.79 -13.61 -20.46
N TRP A 97 5.52 -13.72 -20.10
CA TRP A 97 4.73 -12.60 -19.57
C TRP A 97 5.43 -11.89 -18.41
N LEU A 98 5.94 -12.65 -17.43
CA LEU A 98 6.56 -12.08 -16.23
C LEU A 98 8.04 -11.69 -16.39
N ASP A 99 8.63 -11.77 -17.58
CA ASP A 99 9.98 -11.22 -17.80
C ASP A 99 9.99 -9.70 -17.58
N ALA A 100 8.91 -9.02 -18.03
CA ALA A 100 8.72 -7.59 -17.83
C ALA A 100 8.55 -7.18 -16.35
N ALA A 101 8.20 -8.11 -15.44
CA ALA A 101 7.96 -7.81 -14.03
C ALA A 101 9.22 -7.37 -13.26
N SER A 102 10.40 -7.58 -13.83
CA SER A 102 11.69 -7.20 -13.26
C SER A 102 12.20 -5.82 -13.72
N SER A 103 11.40 -5.08 -14.51
CA SER A 103 11.81 -3.82 -15.12
C SER A 103 10.65 -2.83 -15.29
N GLY A 104 10.96 -1.54 -15.46
CA GLY A 104 9.96 -0.51 -15.72
C GLY A 104 8.87 -0.50 -14.65
N LEU A 105 7.61 -0.37 -15.08
CA LEU A 105 6.43 -0.41 -14.19
C LEU A 105 6.01 -1.85 -13.80
N GLY A 106 6.66 -2.88 -14.35
CA GLY A 106 6.29 -4.28 -14.21
C GLY A 106 5.42 -4.81 -15.35
N ALA A 107 5.03 -6.08 -15.24
CA ALA A 107 4.24 -6.76 -16.27
C ALA A 107 2.75 -6.37 -16.17
N PRO A 108 2.06 -6.13 -17.30
CA PRO A 108 0.64 -5.82 -17.30
C PRO A 108 -0.22 -7.02 -16.90
N ILE A 109 -1.47 -6.76 -16.49
CA ILE A 109 -2.46 -7.83 -16.30
C ILE A 109 -2.90 -8.33 -17.69
N PRO A 110 -2.78 -9.63 -18.01
CA PRO A 110 -3.21 -10.15 -19.30
C PRO A 110 -4.72 -10.00 -19.49
N ALA A 111 -5.16 -9.62 -20.68
CA ALA A 111 -6.57 -9.40 -21.00
C ALA A 111 -7.46 -10.61 -20.69
N GLN A 112 -6.98 -11.83 -20.97
CA GLN A 112 -7.74 -13.05 -20.66
C GLN A 112 -7.90 -13.32 -19.16
N VAL A 113 -6.99 -12.81 -18.32
CA VAL A 113 -7.10 -12.89 -16.85
C VAL A 113 -8.06 -11.79 -16.37
N ALA A 114 -7.96 -10.59 -16.93
CA ALA A 114 -8.87 -9.49 -16.67
C ALA A 114 -10.33 -9.89 -16.98
N ASP A 115 -10.58 -10.54 -18.11
CA ASP A 115 -11.92 -11.01 -18.52
C ASP A 115 -12.57 -11.94 -17.48
N LYS A 116 -11.77 -12.80 -16.84
CA LYS A 116 -12.24 -13.73 -15.78
C LYS A 116 -12.59 -13.02 -14.46
N LEU A 117 -12.03 -11.84 -14.24
CA LEU A 117 -12.16 -11.09 -12.99
C LEU A 117 -13.14 -9.94 -13.11
N ARG A 118 -13.28 -9.34 -14.30
CA ARG A 118 -14.07 -8.13 -14.55
C ARG A 118 -15.52 -8.30 -14.10
N GLY A 119 -16.03 -7.29 -13.41
CA GLY A 119 -17.39 -7.28 -12.87
C GLY A 119 -17.57 -8.08 -11.57
N ARG A 120 -16.57 -8.83 -11.11
CA ARG A 120 -16.61 -9.47 -9.79
C ARG A 120 -16.31 -8.47 -8.69
N GLU A 121 -17.00 -8.62 -7.57
CA GLU A 121 -16.80 -7.84 -6.36
C GLU A 121 -15.86 -8.59 -5.40
N PHE A 122 -14.94 -7.87 -4.78
CA PHE A 122 -14.04 -8.38 -3.74
C PHE A 122 -14.14 -7.51 -2.49
N LYS A 123 -14.12 -8.15 -1.32
CA LYS A 123 -14.17 -7.44 -0.02
C LYS A 123 -12.83 -6.85 0.37
N THR A 124 -11.74 -7.44 -0.08
CA THR A 124 -10.37 -7.02 0.22
C THR A 124 -9.48 -7.25 -1.00
N PHE A 125 -8.38 -6.52 -1.09
CA PHE A 125 -7.43 -6.74 -2.17
C PHE A 125 -6.74 -8.10 -2.07
N ASP A 126 -6.55 -8.67 -0.88
CA ASP A 126 -5.95 -10.00 -0.76
C ASP A 126 -6.85 -11.09 -1.37
N ALA A 127 -8.18 -10.99 -1.18
CA ALA A 127 -9.13 -11.87 -1.85
C ALA A 127 -9.08 -11.71 -3.38
N PHE A 128 -8.90 -10.48 -3.87
CA PHE A 128 -8.65 -10.23 -5.29
C PHE A 128 -7.31 -10.84 -5.75
N ARG A 129 -6.22 -10.69 -4.98
CA ARG A 129 -4.90 -11.28 -5.29
C ARG A 129 -4.99 -12.80 -5.41
N GLU A 130 -5.69 -13.45 -4.49
CA GLU A 130 -5.89 -14.90 -4.54
C GLU A 130 -6.65 -15.32 -5.81
N ALA A 131 -7.79 -14.65 -6.08
CA ALA A 131 -8.58 -14.90 -7.28
C ALA A 131 -7.81 -14.58 -8.57
N PHE A 132 -6.92 -13.59 -8.55
CA PHE A 132 -6.05 -13.26 -9.67
C PHE A 132 -5.12 -14.43 -10.01
N TRP A 133 -4.43 -15.01 -9.02
CA TRP A 133 -3.56 -16.16 -9.29
C TRP A 133 -4.34 -17.41 -9.69
N LEU A 134 -5.53 -17.63 -9.11
CA LEU A 134 -6.43 -18.69 -9.58
C LEU A 134 -6.84 -18.48 -11.05
N ALA A 135 -7.20 -17.26 -11.45
CA ALA A 135 -7.54 -16.95 -12.83
C ALA A 135 -6.36 -17.17 -13.79
N VAL A 136 -5.12 -16.85 -13.37
CA VAL A 136 -3.91 -17.22 -14.13
C VAL A 136 -3.79 -18.73 -14.28
N SER A 137 -4.15 -19.52 -13.25
CA SER A 137 -4.11 -20.98 -13.30
C SER A 137 -5.07 -21.59 -14.33
N GLU A 138 -6.15 -20.87 -14.65
CA GLU A 138 -7.15 -21.27 -15.64
C GLU A 138 -6.79 -20.87 -17.08
N CYS A 139 -5.63 -20.25 -17.28
CA CYS A 139 -5.07 -19.86 -18.58
C CYS A 139 -3.85 -20.75 -18.87
N PRO A 140 -4.00 -21.90 -19.57
CA PRO A 140 -2.91 -22.84 -19.80
C PRO A 140 -1.66 -22.20 -20.43
N GLU A 141 -1.85 -21.27 -21.36
CA GLU A 141 -0.78 -20.53 -22.06
C GLU A 141 0.03 -19.60 -21.15
N LEU A 142 -0.54 -19.18 -20.01
CA LEU A 142 0.18 -18.46 -18.97
C LEU A 142 0.82 -19.44 -17.99
N LEU A 143 0.06 -20.45 -17.54
CA LEU A 143 0.50 -21.41 -16.53
C LEU A 143 1.71 -22.24 -16.99
N GLU A 144 1.78 -22.59 -18.28
CA GLU A 144 2.88 -23.38 -18.85
C GLU A 144 4.24 -22.67 -18.78
N GLN A 145 4.27 -21.35 -18.65
CA GLN A 145 5.50 -20.55 -18.55
C GLN A 145 6.23 -20.76 -17.21
N PHE A 146 5.52 -21.32 -16.21
CA PHE A 146 6.02 -21.54 -14.85
C PHE A 146 6.53 -22.95 -14.64
N LYS A 147 7.58 -23.09 -13.81
CA LYS A 147 8.02 -24.39 -13.29
C LYS A 147 6.92 -25.05 -12.45
N ARG A 148 6.93 -26.38 -12.36
CA ARG A 148 5.89 -27.17 -11.68
C ARG A 148 5.57 -26.71 -10.26
N SER A 149 6.58 -26.35 -9.46
CA SER A 149 6.35 -25.88 -8.09
C SER A 149 5.61 -24.55 -8.03
N ASN A 150 5.85 -23.64 -8.98
CA ASN A 150 5.08 -22.39 -9.08
C ASN A 150 3.66 -22.66 -9.60
N GLN A 151 3.48 -23.62 -10.53
CA GLN A 151 2.13 -23.98 -10.99
C GLN A 151 1.24 -24.44 -9.83
N VAL A 152 1.77 -25.26 -8.91
CA VAL A 152 1.03 -25.72 -7.71
C VAL A 152 0.60 -24.54 -6.83
N LEU A 153 1.46 -23.54 -6.66
CA LEU A 153 1.12 -22.34 -5.90
C LEU A 153 0.02 -21.54 -6.57
N ILE A 154 0.15 -21.28 -7.87
CA ILE A 154 -0.80 -20.50 -8.66
C ILE A 154 -2.19 -21.18 -8.64
N GLN A 155 -2.22 -22.51 -8.78
CA GLN A 155 -3.44 -23.33 -8.68
C GLN A 155 -4.09 -23.31 -7.28
N ALA A 156 -3.35 -22.90 -6.25
CA ALA A 156 -3.83 -22.69 -4.89
C ALA A 156 -4.05 -21.20 -4.57
N GLY A 157 -4.10 -20.32 -5.57
CA GLY A 157 -4.29 -18.87 -5.39
C GLY A 157 -3.08 -18.12 -4.82
N ASN A 158 -1.92 -18.76 -4.79
CA ASN A 158 -0.70 -18.19 -4.24
C ASN A 158 0.17 -17.58 -5.33
N ALA A 159 0.80 -16.45 -4.98
CA ALA A 159 1.76 -15.81 -5.86
C ALA A 159 2.98 -16.72 -6.10
N PRO A 160 3.45 -16.89 -7.34
CA PRO A 160 4.63 -17.68 -7.64
C PRO A 160 5.91 -16.96 -7.17
N TYR A 161 7.00 -17.72 -7.09
CA TYR A 161 8.32 -17.17 -6.81
C TYR A 161 9.00 -16.67 -8.11
N PRO A 162 9.56 -15.45 -8.15
CA PRO A 162 10.50 -15.03 -9.18
C PRO A 162 11.86 -15.72 -8.97
N ILE A 163 12.81 -15.46 -9.86
CA ILE A 163 14.18 -15.93 -9.69
C ILE A 163 14.80 -15.38 -8.39
N PRO A 164 15.73 -16.10 -7.73
CA PRO A 164 16.29 -15.68 -6.44
C PRO A 164 16.90 -14.27 -6.45
N LEU A 165 17.49 -13.85 -7.57
CA LEU A 165 18.10 -12.52 -7.74
C LEU A 165 17.08 -11.36 -7.65
N GLU A 166 15.81 -11.66 -7.91
CA GLU A 166 14.71 -10.69 -7.92
C GLU A 166 13.94 -10.66 -6.58
N GLN A 167 14.33 -11.49 -5.62
CA GLN A 167 13.78 -11.51 -4.26
C GLN A 167 14.56 -10.55 -3.36
N VAL A 168 13.92 -9.98 -2.34
CA VAL A 168 14.57 -9.06 -1.39
C VAL A 168 14.12 -9.38 0.04
N GLY A 169 15.04 -9.93 0.84
CA GLY A 169 14.78 -10.29 2.24
C GLY A 169 13.61 -11.28 2.39
N GLY A 170 12.59 -10.89 3.15
CA GLY A 170 11.35 -11.67 3.32
C GLY A 170 10.40 -11.63 2.12
N ARG A 171 10.56 -10.66 1.22
CA ARG A 171 9.71 -10.50 0.02
C ARG A 171 10.23 -11.41 -1.09
N LYS A 172 9.55 -12.54 -1.27
CA LYS A 172 10.03 -13.64 -2.12
C LYS A 172 9.08 -14.01 -3.25
N THR A 173 7.86 -13.48 -3.29
CA THR A 173 6.88 -13.79 -4.34
C THR A 173 6.63 -12.57 -5.21
N PHE A 174 6.05 -12.77 -6.40
CA PHE A 174 5.57 -11.65 -7.21
C PHE A 174 4.50 -10.84 -6.45
N GLU A 175 4.46 -9.54 -6.71
CA GLU A 175 3.62 -8.57 -6.02
C GLU A 175 2.76 -7.79 -7.01
N LEU A 176 1.56 -7.39 -6.59
CA LEU A 176 0.68 -6.54 -7.38
C LEU A 176 0.86 -5.08 -6.96
N HIS A 177 1.29 -4.25 -7.90
CA HIS A 177 1.60 -2.85 -7.75
C HIS A 177 0.50 -1.98 -8.39
N HIS A 178 0.07 -0.93 -7.70
CA HIS A 178 -0.81 0.11 -8.25
C HIS A 178 0.05 1.20 -8.91
N VAL A 179 -0.09 1.41 -10.22
CA VAL A 179 0.69 2.40 -10.98
C VAL A 179 0.36 3.81 -10.53
N LYS A 180 -0.92 4.16 -10.47
CA LYS A 180 -1.43 5.32 -9.75
C LYS A 180 -1.68 4.90 -8.31
N ASN A 181 -0.89 5.43 -7.38
CA ASN A 181 -0.99 5.10 -5.97
C ASN A 181 -2.41 5.40 -5.44
N ILE A 182 -2.92 4.52 -4.59
CA ILE A 182 -4.27 4.67 -4.01
C ILE A 182 -4.38 5.95 -3.19
N GLN A 183 -3.31 6.36 -2.49
CA GLN A 183 -3.26 7.63 -1.75
C GLN A 183 -3.44 8.87 -2.63
N HIS A 184 -3.22 8.74 -3.94
CA HIS A 184 -3.42 9.78 -4.94
C HIS A 184 -4.66 9.50 -5.80
N ASP A 185 -5.68 8.86 -5.24
CA ASP A 185 -6.94 8.53 -5.90
C ASP A 185 -6.76 7.51 -7.05
N GLY A 186 -5.84 6.57 -6.85
CA GLY A 186 -5.65 5.41 -7.72
C GLY A 186 -6.75 4.37 -7.53
N PRO A 187 -7.41 3.90 -8.60
CA PRO A 187 -8.44 2.87 -8.48
C PRO A 187 -7.84 1.55 -8.00
N VAL A 188 -8.47 0.93 -6.99
CA VAL A 188 -7.96 -0.26 -6.30
C VAL A 188 -8.08 -1.52 -7.16
N TYR A 189 -9.23 -1.70 -7.83
CA TYR A 189 -9.58 -2.91 -8.59
C TYR A 189 -9.68 -2.67 -10.11
N ASP A 190 -9.16 -1.54 -10.59
CA ASP A 190 -8.95 -1.38 -12.03
C ASP A 190 -7.67 -2.11 -12.43
N VAL A 191 -7.80 -3.18 -13.20
CA VAL A 191 -6.66 -3.99 -13.62
C VAL A 191 -5.69 -3.25 -14.53
N ASP A 192 -6.13 -2.18 -15.20
CA ASP A 192 -5.26 -1.34 -16.03
C ASP A 192 -4.34 -0.47 -15.17
N ASN A 193 -4.74 -0.22 -13.91
CA ASN A 193 -3.94 0.42 -12.88
C ASN A 193 -3.01 -0.56 -12.14
N LEU A 194 -3.04 -1.86 -12.46
CA LEU A 194 -2.25 -2.89 -11.78
C LEU A 194 -1.09 -3.39 -12.64
N ARG A 195 0.04 -3.68 -12.00
CA ARG A 195 1.21 -4.34 -12.60
C ARG A 195 1.75 -5.43 -11.69
N VAL A 196 2.18 -6.55 -12.28
CA VAL A 196 2.90 -7.60 -11.56
C VAL A 196 4.38 -7.24 -11.52
N ASN A 197 4.96 -7.23 -10.33
CA ASN A 197 6.35 -6.85 -10.10
C ASN A 197 7.11 -7.92 -9.30
N THR A 198 8.41 -8.01 -9.55
CA THR A 198 9.32 -8.66 -8.61
C THR A 198 9.51 -7.79 -7.36
N PRO A 199 9.81 -8.38 -6.19
CA PRO A 199 10.14 -7.61 -5.00
C PRO A 199 11.23 -6.56 -5.24
N ARG A 200 12.29 -6.93 -5.98
CA ARG A 200 13.40 -6.02 -6.29
C ARG A 200 12.95 -4.84 -7.16
N ASN A 201 12.19 -5.08 -8.23
CA ASN A 201 11.71 -4.00 -9.07
C ASN A 201 10.69 -3.12 -8.33
N HIS A 202 9.79 -3.72 -7.55
CA HIS A 202 8.79 -2.96 -6.79
C HIS A 202 9.45 -2.03 -5.77
N ILE A 203 10.54 -2.45 -5.12
CA ILE A 203 11.34 -1.56 -4.27
C ILE A 203 11.95 -0.42 -5.09
N ASN A 204 12.49 -0.72 -6.28
CA ASN A 204 13.09 0.32 -7.13
C ASN A 204 12.09 1.36 -7.63
N ILE A 205 10.83 0.98 -7.85
CA ILE A 205 9.76 1.90 -8.26
C ILE A 205 9.45 2.93 -7.15
N HIS A 206 9.58 2.54 -5.88
CA HIS A 206 9.28 3.39 -4.71
C HIS A 206 10.53 3.97 -4.03
N LYS A 207 11.66 4.01 -4.73
CA LYS A 207 12.88 4.68 -4.25
C LYS A 207 12.84 6.18 -4.48
#